data_AF-Q2GU48-F1
#
_entry.id   AF-Q2GU48-F1
#
_cell.length_a   1.000
_cell.length_b   1.000
_cell.length_c   1.000
_cell.angle_alpha   90.00
_cell.angle_beta   90.00
_cell.angle_gamma   90.00
#
_symmetry.space_group_name_H-M   'P 1'
#
loop_
_entity.id
_entity.type
_entity.pdbx_description
1 polymer ?
#
loop_
_entity_poly.entity_id
_entity_poly.type
_entity_poly.pdbx_seq_one_letter_code
_entity_poly.pdbx_strand_id
1 'polypeptide(L)'
;MNSAGIQTLLDAEREASKIVQKDRTKRVREARDEAKKEIEAYRADKEAEYKEFEAQGNKAAEEEANKEADEKISEIQEAGKKHRDEIIKNLLSAVSHAHPTPVS
;
A
#
# COMPACT_ATOMS: atom_id res chain seq x y z
N MET A 1 16.78 51.76 -57.84
CA MET A 1 16.91 50.28 -57.81
C MET A 1 17.24 49.68 -56.44
N ASN A 2 17.39 50.46 -55.35
CA ASN A 2 17.76 49.92 -54.02
C ASN A 2 16.60 49.34 -53.18
N SER A 3 15.35 49.41 -53.65
CA SER A 3 14.18 49.02 -52.82
C SER A 3 13.88 47.52 -52.81
N ALA A 4 14.21 46.79 -53.88
CA ALA A 4 13.90 45.35 -53.97
C ALA A 4 14.78 44.49 -53.05
N GLY A 5 16.08 44.78 -52.99
CA GLY A 5 17.00 44.06 -52.10
C GLY A 5 16.72 44.28 -50.61
N ILE A 6 16.32 45.51 -50.23
CA ILE A 6 15.92 45.82 -48.84
C ILE A 6 14.65 45.04 -48.48
N GLN A 7 13.67 44.97 -49.39
CA GLN A 7 12.45 44.21 -49.15
C GLN A 7 12.73 42.72 -48.95
N THR A 8 13.61 42.12 -49.77
CA THR A 8 14.04 40.73 -49.60
C THR A 8 14.71 40.48 -48.25
N LEU A 9 15.57 41.39 -47.78
CA LEU A 9 16.21 41.27 -46.47
C LEU A 9 15.22 41.37 -45.31
N LEU A 10 14.25 42.30 -45.39
CA LEU A 10 13.19 42.43 -44.38
C LEU A 10 12.29 41.19 -44.31
N ASP A 11 11.98 40.58 -45.46
CA ASP A 11 11.19 39.35 -45.49
C ASP A 11 11.97 38.16 -44.94
N ALA A 12 13.27 38.06 -45.24
CA ALA A 12 14.15 37.07 -44.64
C ALA A 12 14.27 37.22 -43.11
N GLU A 13 14.37 38.45 -42.59
CA GLU A 13 14.40 38.73 -41.15
C GLU A 13 13.11 38.30 -40.46
N ARG A 14 11.95 38.60 -41.07
CA ARG A 14 10.64 38.18 -40.53
C ARG A 14 10.52 36.66 -40.46
N GLU A 15 10.90 35.96 -41.52
CA GLU A 15 10.83 34.49 -41.53
C GLU A 15 11.81 33.87 -40.52
N ALA A 16 13.04 34.38 -40.42
CA ALA A 16 13.99 33.95 -39.41
C ALA A 16 13.44 34.16 -37.98
N SER A 17 12.85 35.33 -37.71
CA SER A 17 12.24 35.63 -36.41
C SER A 17 11.08 34.69 -36.07
N LYS A 18 10.21 34.37 -37.04
CA LYS A 18 9.12 33.41 -36.87
C LYS A 18 9.63 32.01 -36.56
N ILE A 19 10.66 31.54 -37.26
CA ILE A 19 11.27 30.22 -37.04
C ILE A 19 11.82 30.15 -35.61
N VAL A 20 12.60 31.15 -35.19
CA VAL A 20 13.17 31.18 -33.83
C VAL A 20 12.08 31.20 -32.75
N GLN A 21 11.01 31.98 -32.94
CA GLN A 21 9.89 32.00 -32.00
C GLN A 21 9.16 30.65 -31.95
N LYS A 22 8.92 30.02 -33.10
CA LYS A 22 8.29 28.70 -33.18
C LYS A 22 9.13 27.64 -32.48
N ASP A 23 10.44 27.62 -32.72
CA ASP A 23 11.35 26.65 -32.10
C ASP A 23 11.46 26.85 -30.59
N ARG A 24 11.51 28.10 -30.13
CA ARG A 24 11.47 28.40 -28.69
C ARG A 24 10.18 27.88 -28.05
N THR A 25 9.04 28.14 -28.68
CA THR A 25 7.72 27.73 -28.16
C THR A 25 7.58 26.22 -28.16
N LYS A 26 8.04 25.56 -29.23
CA LYS A 26 8.06 24.10 -29.35
C LYS A 26 8.90 23.47 -28.23
N ARG A 27 10.13 23.91 -28.02
CA ARG A 27 11.02 23.39 -26.96
C ARG A 27 10.41 23.53 -25.57
N VAL A 28 9.82 24.69 -25.26
CA VAL A 28 9.16 24.91 -23.96
C VAL A 28 7.97 23.98 -23.78
N ARG A 29 7.17 23.78 -24.82
CA ARG A 29 6.02 22.87 -24.78
C ARG A 29 6.46 21.42 -24.60
N GLU A 30 7.45 20.97 -25.37
CA GLU A 30 7.99 19.62 -25.28
C GLU A 30 8.56 19.34 -23.88
N ALA A 31 9.40 20.24 -23.35
CA ALA A 31 9.94 20.10 -22.00
C ALA A 31 8.85 20.02 -20.92
N ARG A 32 7.79 20.84 -21.05
CA ARG A 32 6.67 20.80 -20.11
C ARG A 32 5.88 19.50 -20.23
N ASP A 33 5.62 19.04 -21.44
CA ASP A 33 4.84 17.83 -21.68
C ASP A 33 5.64 16.57 -21.27
N GLU A 34 6.96 16.59 -21.43
CA GLU A 34 7.88 15.55 -20.92
C GLU A 34 7.94 15.52 -19.40
N ALA A 35 8.13 16.68 -18.75
CA ALA A 35 8.09 16.76 -17.28
C ALA A 35 6.76 16.28 -16.69
N LYS A 36 5.62 16.56 -17.35
CA LYS A 36 4.31 16.03 -16.94
C LYS A 36 4.27 14.51 -17.00
N LYS A 37 4.76 13.92 -18.09
CA LYS A 37 4.82 12.45 -18.24
C LYS A 37 5.69 11.82 -17.16
N GLU A 38 6.85 12.40 -16.86
CA GLU A 38 7.72 11.89 -15.79
C GLU A 38 7.05 11.97 -14.41
N ILE A 39 6.37 13.07 -14.10
CA ILE A 39 5.62 13.21 -12.85
C ILE A 39 4.49 12.18 -12.76
N GLU A 40 3.74 11.97 -13.85
CA GLU A 40 2.66 10.98 -13.88
C GLU A 40 3.20 9.56 -13.72
N ALA A 41 4.31 9.22 -14.40
CA ALA A 41 4.97 7.93 -14.26
C ALA A 41 5.48 7.71 -12.83
N TYR A 42 6.13 8.70 -12.23
CA TYR A 42 6.63 8.62 -10.86
C TYR A 42 5.49 8.47 -9.84
N ARG A 43 4.38 9.18 -10.03
CA ARG A 43 3.19 9.03 -9.19
C ARG A 43 2.58 7.63 -9.31
N ALA A 44 2.46 7.11 -10.52
CA ALA A 44 1.93 5.77 -10.75
C ALA A 44 2.82 4.69 -10.10
N ASP A 45 4.13 4.82 -10.23
CA ASP A 45 5.10 3.92 -9.61
C ASP A 45 5.01 3.96 -8.08
N LYS A 46 5.00 5.16 -7.48
CA LYS A 46 4.87 5.31 -6.03
C LYS A 46 3.53 4.83 -5.48
N GLU A 47 2.44 4.99 -6.24
CA GLU A 47 1.14 4.47 -5.83
C GLU A 47 1.08 2.94 -5.95
N ALA A 48 1.75 2.34 -6.93
CA ALA A 48 1.89 0.89 -7.04
C ALA A 48 2.70 0.32 -5.86
N GLU A 49 3.85 0.94 -5.54
CA GLU A 49 4.68 0.58 -4.38
C GLU A 49 3.89 0.72 -3.06
N TYR A 50 3.13 1.81 -2.91
CA TYR A 50 2.28 2.01 -1.74
C TYR A 50 1.19 0.94 -1.62
N LYS A 51 0.51 0.60 -2.70
CA LYS A 51 -0.50 -0.48 -2.71
C LYS A 51 0.09 -1.85 -2.41
N GLU A 52 1.28 -2.14 -2.95
CA GLU A 52 1.97 -3.38 -2.63
C GLU A 52 2.38 -3.42 -1.15
N PHE A 53 2.90 -2.32 -0.62
CA PHE A 53 3.23 -2.19 0.79
C PHE A 53 2.00 -2.31 1.69
N GLU A 54 0.87 -1.68 1.34
CA GLU A 54 -0.40 -1.87 2.07
C GLU A 54 -0.89 -3.32 2.01
N ALA A 55 -0.75 -3.99 0.86
CA ALA A 55 -1.17 -5.38 0.69
C ALA A 55 -0.23 -6.40 1.38
N GLN A 56 1.05 -6.06 1.52
CA GLN A 56 2.02 -6.81 2.34
C GLN A 56 1.88 -6.48 3.83
N GLY A 57 1.38 -5.28 4.13
CA GLY A 57 1.10 -4.79 5.46
C GLY A 57 0.27 -5.79 6.25
N ASN A 58 0.91 -6.36 7.27
CA ASN A 58 0.37 -7.29 8.25
C ASN A 58 0.16 -8.75 7.86
N LYS A 59 0.33 -9.18 6.61
CA LYS A 59 0.11 -10.61 6.27
C LYS A 59 1.06 -11.56 7.00
N ALA A 60 2.36 -11.25 7.00
CA ALA A 60 3.34 -12.08 7.69
C ALA A 60 3.13 -12.09 9.21
N ALA A 61 2.77 -10.93 9.79
CA ALA A 61 2.47 -10.83 11.22
C ALA A 61 1.15 -11.55 11.59
N GLU A 62 0.14 -11.49 10.71
CA GLU A 62 -1.13 -12.20 10.86
C GLU A 62 -0.94 -13.73 10.72
N GLU A 63 -0.15 -14.18 9.75
CA GLU A 63 0.21 -15.60 9.59
C GLU A 63 0.98 -16.14 10.80
N GLU A 64 1.98 -15.39 11.31
CA GLU A 64 2.72 -15.76 12.52
C GLU A 64 1.80 -15.82 13.74
N ALA A 65 0.95 -14.81 13.94
CA ALA A 65 -0.01 -14.77 15.05
C ALA A 65 -1.04 -15.90 14.98
N ASN A 66 -1.54 -16.23 13.78
CA ASN A 66 -2.44 -17.36 13.58
C ASN A 66 -1.77 -18.68 13.93
N LYS A 67 -0.50 -18.86 13.53
CA LYS A 67 0.26 -20.06 13.85
C LYS A 67 0.49 -20.20 15.37
N GLU A 68 0.90 -19.13 16.05
CA GLU A 68 1.04 -19.14 17.52
C GLU A 68 -0.30 -19.44 18.21
N ALA A 69 -1.41 -18.88 17.70
CA ALA A 69 -2.74 -19.13 18.24
C ALA A 69 -3.15 -20.61 18.07
N ASP A 70 -2.89 -21.20 16.90
CA ASP A 70 -3.18 -22.62 16.63
C ASP A 70 -2.36 -23.54 17.53
N GLU A 71 -1.07 -23.23 17.75
CA GLU A 71 -0.21 -23.95 18.68
C GLU A 71 -0.77 -23.87 20.11
N LYS A 72 -1.16 -22.67 20.57
CA LYS A 72 -1.78 -22.46 21.89
C LYS A 72 -3.11 -23.20 22.04
N ILE A 73 -3.95 -23.21 21.00
CA ILE A 73 -5.21 -23.95 21.00
C ILE A 73 -4.94 -25.45 21.13
N SER A 74 -3.95 -25.97 20.41
CA SER A 74 -3.54 -27.38 20.51
C SER A 74 -3.07 -27.73 21.94
N GLU A 75 -2.20 -26.91 22.53
CA GLU A 75 -1.73 -27.07 23.92
C GLU A 75 -2.91 -27.12 24.91
N ILE A 76 -3.87 -26.19 24.78
CA ILE A 76 -5.07 -26.13 25.64
C ILE A 76 -5.93 -27.38 25.46
N GLN A 77 -6.11 -27.85 24.22
CA GLN A 77 -6.88 -29.07 23.95
C GLN A 77 -6.23 -30.31 24.56
N GLU A 78 -4.90 -30.44 24.46
CA GLU A 78 -4.17 -31.55 25.06
C GLU A 78 -4.22 -31.52 26.59
N ALA A 79 -3.98 -30.36 27.20
CA ALA A 79 -4.12 -30.17 28.65
C ALA A 79 -5.56 -30.51 29.10
N GLY A 80 -6.57 -30.02 28.38
CA GLY A 80 -7.97 -30.31 28.65
C GLY A 80 -8.31 -31.79 28.56
N LYS A 81 -7.75 -32.52 27.58
CA LYS A 81 -7.90 -33.98 27.48
C LYS A 81 -7.23 -34.70 28.65
N LYS A 82 -6.01 -34.29 29.02
CA LYS A 82 -5.22 -34.89 30.11
C LYS A 82 -5.90 -34.75 31.48
N HIS A 83 -6.49 -33.60 31.77
CA HIS A 83 -7.09 -33.32 33.08
C HIS A 83 -8.60 -33.61 33.13
N ARG A 84 -9.20 -34.02 32.01
CA ARG A 84 -10.65 -34.25 31.89
C ARG A 84 -11.19 -35.20 32.96
N ASP A 85 -10.58 -36.37 33.09
CA ASP A 85 -11.08 -37.44 33.96
C ASP A 85 -10.97 -37.07 35.44
N GLU A 86 -9.90 -36.36 35.79
CA GLU A 86 -9.69 -35.82 37.14
C GLU A 86 -10.76 -34.77 37.49
N ILE A 87 -11.02 -33.83 36.57
CA ILE A 87 -12.05 -32.79 36.75
C ILE A 87 -13.44 -33.42 36.88
N ILE A 88 -13.77 -34.41 36.03
CA ILE A 88 -15.06 -35.13 36.11
C ILE A 88 -15.19 -35.82 37.47
N LYS A 89 -14.15 -36.49 37.94
CA LYS A 89 -14.14 -37.16 39.26
C LYS A 89 -14.35 -36.15 40.40
N ASN A 90 -13.65 -35.01 40.37
CA ASN A 90 -13.77 -33.97 41.38
C ASN A 90 -15.16 -33.33 41.37
N LEU A 91 -15.73 -33.06 40.19
CA LEU A 91 -17.08 -32.51 40.04
C LEU A 91 -18.14 -33.48 40.56
N LEU A 92 -18.06 -34.76 40.18
CA LEU A 92 -18.95 -35.80 40.69
C LEU A 92 -18.82 -35.92 42.21
N SER A 93 -17.62 -35.92 42.75
CA SER A 93 -17.39 -35.97 44.20
C SER A 93 -18.02 -34.77 44.90
N ALA A 94 -17.84 -33.55 44.39
CA ALA A 94 -18.42 -32.35 44.98
C ALA A 94 -19.96 -32.34 44.94
N VAL A 95 -20.57 -32.80 43.85
CA VAL A 95 -22.03 -32.91 43.74
C VAL A 95 -22.60 -34.01 44.64
N SER A 96 -21.85 -35.11 44.82
CA SER A 96 -22.27 -36.24 45.67
C SER A 96 -22.19 -35.93 47.16
N HIS A 97 -21.23 -35.07 47.55
CA HIS A 97 -21.08 -34.61 48.93
C HIS A 97 -21.90 -33.34 49.13
N ALA A 98 -23.21 -33.50 49.27
CA ALA A 98 -24.07 -32.42 49.75
C ALA A 98 -23.52 -31.95 51.11
N HIS A 99 -23.11 -30.68 51.19
CA HIS A 99 -22.68 -30.05 52.43
C HIS A 99 -23.84 -29.19 52.94
N PRO A 100 -24.84 -29.77 53.63
CA PRO A 100 -25.96 -29.00 54.12
C PRO A 100 -25.46 -27.99 55.15
N THR A 101 -25.48 -26.71 54.79
CA THR A 101 -25.30 -25.63 55.76
C THR A 101 -26.64 -25.42 56.47
N PRO A 102 -26.70 -25.55 57.82
CA PRO A 102 -27.91 -25.23 58.55
C PRO A 102 -28.24 -23.75 58.32
N VAL A 103 -29.49 -23.50 57.91
CA VAL A 103 -30.06 -22.15 57.85
C VAL A 103 -30.15 -21.63 59.29
N SER A 104 -29.39 -20.56 59.58
CA SER A 104 -29.49 -19.83 60.85
C SER A 104 -30.71 -18.92 60.87
#